data_AF-A0A3M3G0G5-F1
#
_entry.id   AF-A0A3M3G0G5-F1
#
_cell.length_a   1.000
_cell.length_b   1.000
_cell.length_c   1.000
_cell.angle_alpha   90.00
_cell.angle_beta   90.00
_cell.angle_gamma   90.00
#
_symmetry.space_group_name_H-M   'P 1'
#
loop_
_entity.id
_entity.type
_entity.pdbx_description
1 polymer ?
#
loop_
_entity_poly.entity_id
_entity_poly.type
_entity_poly.pdbx_seq_one_letter_code
_entity_poly.pdbx_strand_id
1 'polypeptide(L)'
;MLKAIDRRWELLINHVGPCLHPVTAAQDPFQALIKAVAYQQLHAKAGDAMVMRLRALFPDATFPAAQALIDLDEQTLRSCGFSASKCRAIKAIAAARVDGLFPDVSAALAMSNEALVERLIQLPGVGRWTVEMMLIYGLGQMDVMPASDYGVCEGYRRLYALELKPGHREMARIGERFGPYRTIAAWYLWRVPANFSDIDLSRI
;
A
#
# COMPACT_ATOMS: atom_id res chain seq x y z
N MET A 1 -2.79 -12.51 19.54
CA MET A 1 -1.42 -12.19 19.09
C MET A 1 -1.14 -10.70 19.16
N LEU A 2 -1.75 -9.82 18.35
CA LEU A 2 -1.53 -8.36 18.47
C LEU A 2 -2.06 -7.77 19.79
N LYS A 3 -3.24 -8.19 20.26
CA LYS A 3 -3.78 -7.81 21.59
C LYS A 3 -2.83 -8.15 22.76
N ALA A 4 -1.92 -9.11 22.58
CA ALA A 4 -1.03 -9.58 23.63
C ALA A 4 0.32 -8.85 23.64
N ILE A 5 0.54 -7.88 22.74
CA ILE A 5 1.78 -7.10 22.68
C ILE A 5 1.89 -6.21 23.90
N ASP A 6 0.88 -5.37 24.13
CA ASP A 6 0.73 -4.54 25.31
C ASP A 6 -0.73 -4.05 25.43
N ARG A 7 -1.00 -3.33 26.52
CA ARG A 7 -2.32 -2.78 26.81
C ARG A 7 -2.83 -1.80 25.74
N ARG A 8 -1.94 -1.05 25.08
CA ARG A 8 -2.33 -0.06 24.07
C ARG A 8 -2.87 -0.75 22.82
N TRP A 9 -2.22 -1.82 22.39
CA TRP A 9 -2.71 -2.66 21.30
C TRP A 9 -4.05 -3.33 21.64
N GLU A 10 -4.21 -3.81 22.87
CA GLU A 10 -5.49 -4.35 23.32
C GLU A 10 -6.61 -3.31 23.24
N LEU A 11 -6.38 -2.10 23.78
CA LEU A 11 -7.33 -0.99 23.75
C LEU A 11 -7.65 -0.56 22.31
N LEU A 12 -6.64 -0.44 21.45
CA LEU A 12 -6.82 -0.07 20.05
C LEU A 12 -7.70 -1.09 19.33
N ILE A 13 -7.43 -2.39 19.49
CA ILE A 13 -8.20 -3.43 18.83
C ILE A 13 -9.63 -3.49 19.37
N ASN A 14 -9.83 -3.28 20.68
CA ASN A 14 -11.16 -3.20 21.26
C ASN A 14 -11.94 -1.95 20.77
N HIS A 15 -11.26 -0.83 20.55
CA HIS A 15 -11.85 0.40 20.02
C HIS A 15 -12.22 0.27 18.54
N VAL A 16 -11.30 -0.25 17.71
CA VAL A 16 -11.49 -0.40 16.27
C VAL A 16 -12.42 -1.57 15.94
N GLY A 17 -12.41 -2.63 16.75
CA GLY A 17 -13.16 -3.85 16.53
C GLY A 17 -12.41 -4.88 15.65
N PRO A 18 -13.14 -5.85 15.08
CA PRO A 18 -12.54 -6.91 14.26
C PRO A 18 -11.84 -6.34 13.03
N CYS A 19 -10.75 -6.99 12.62
CA CYS A 19 -10.03 -6.57 11.43
C CYS A 19 -10.87 -6.85 10.18
N LEU A 20 -11.13 -5.80 9.40
CA LEU A 20 -11.85 -5.86 8.11
C LEU A 20 -10.89 -5.69 6.93
N HIS A 21 -9.61 -6.02 7.11
CA HIS A 21 -8.68 -6.07 5.99
C HIS A 21 -9.15 -7.15 5.01
N PRO A 22 -9.38 -6.84 3.73
CA PRO A 22 -9.96 -7.79 2.81
C PRO A 22 -8.96 -8.90 2.51
N VAL A 23 -9.29 -10.13 2.89
CA VAL A 23 -8.57 -11.32 2.43
C VAL A 23 -9.04 -11.58 1.00
N THR A 24 -8.23 -11.17 0.03
CA THR A 24 -8.55 -11.32 -1.40
C THR A 24 -7.62 -12.33 -2.05
N ALA A 25 -8.13 -13.03 -3.05
CA ALA A 25 -7.27 -13.83 -3.92
C ALA A 25 -6.24 -12.92 -4.59
N ALA A 26 -5.03 -13.44 -4.81
CA ALA A 26 -3.96 -12.71 -5.47
C ALA A 26 -4.44 -12.19 -6.83
N GLN A 27 -4.36 -10.88 -7.02
CA GLN A 27 -4.68 -10.19 -8.26
C GLN A 27 -3.42 -10.05 -9.10
N ASP A 28 -3.61 -9.70 -10.38
CA ASP A 28 -2.52 -9.35 -11.28
C ASP A 28 -1.64 -8.24 -10.67
N PRO A 29 -0.36 -8.53 -10.32
CA PRO A 29 0.50 -7.55 -9.66
C PRO A 29 0.75 -6.32 -10.54
N PHE A 30 0.63 -6.42 -11.87
CA PHE A 30 0.71 -5.28 -12.76
C PHE A 30 -0.39 -4.25 -12.45
N GLN A 31 -1.65 -4.72 -12.39
CA GLN A 31 -2.79 -3.86 -12.11
C GLN A 31 -2.70 -3.28 -10.68
N ALA A 32 -2.28 -4.11 -9.72
CA ALA A 32 -2.11 -3.68 -8.34
C ALA A 32 -1.03 -2.60 -8.19
N LEU A 33 0.08 -2.71 -8.92
CA LEU A 33 1.14 -1.70 -8.88
C LEU A 33 0.70 -0.37 -9.53
N ILE A 34 -0.02 -0.41 -10.66
CA ILE A 34 -0.62 0.79 -11.26
C ILE A 34 -1.59 1.47 -10.29
N LYS A 35 -2.44 0.69 -9.60
CA LYS A 35 -3.33 1.23 -8.56
C LYS A 35 -2.50 1.87 -7.45
N ALA A 36 -1.45 1.21 -6.95
CA ALA A 36 -0.59 1.76 -5.89
C ALA A 36 0.05 3.11 -6.26
N VAL A 37 0.45 3.31 -7.53
CA VAL A 37 0.92 4.62 -8.04
C VAL A 37 -0.14 5.71 -7.86
N ALA A 38 -1.42 5.39 -8.09
CA ALA A 38 -2.53 6.35 -7.91
C ALA A 38 -2.61 6.87 -6.46
N TYR A 39 -2.36 6.00 -5.47
CA TYR A 39 -2.46 6.32 -4.04
C TYR A 39 -1.23 7.06 -3.47
N GLN A 40 -0.13 7.18 -4.21
CA GLN A 40 1.05 7.89 -3.71
C GLN A 40 0.71 9.34 -3.31
N GLN A 41 1.13 9.73 -2.10
CA GLN A 41 1.10 11.10 -1.56
C GLN A 41 -0.29 11.74 -1.46
N LEU A 42 -1.37 10.96 -1.47
CA LEU A 42 -2.75 11.45 -1.47
C LEU A 42 -3.63 10.64 -0.52
N HIS A 43 -4.81 11.17 -0.19
CA HIS A 43 -5.83 10.43 0.54
C HIS A 43 -6.51 9.38 -0.36
N ALA A 44 -7.05 8.31 0.24
CA ALA A 44 -7.65 7.18 -0.48
C ALA A 44 -8.65 7.61 -1.57
N LYS A 45 -9.60 8.51 -1.24
CA LYS A 45 -10.61 9.01 -2.18
C LYS A 45 -10.05 9.59 -3.48
N ALA A 46 -8.86 10.20 -3.45
CA ALA A 46 -8.24 10.76 -4.64
C ALA A 46 -7.66 9.65 -5.52
N GLY A 47 -7.01 8.66 -4.91
CA GLY A 47 -6.54 7.46 -5.60
C GLY A 47 -7.70 6.70 -6.26
N ASP A 48 -8.80 6.50 -5.53
CA ASP A 48 -10.03 5.88 -6.05
C ASP A 48 -10.54 6.60 -7.31
N ALA A 49 -10.66 7.92 -7.25
CA ALA A 49 -11.14 8.73 -8.36
C ALA A 49 -10.20 8.70 -9.59
N MET A 50 -8.88 8.58 -9.38
CA MET A 50 -7.93 8.41 -10.48
C MET A 50 -8.06 7.04 -11.15
N VAL A 51 -8.12 5.97 -10.35
CA VAL A 51 -8.28 4.60 -10.86
C VAL A 51 -9.62 4.43 -11.57
N MET A 52 -10.71 5.00 -11.02
CA MET A 52 -12.03 4.98 -11.66
C MET A 52 -11.98 5.65 -13.03
N ARG A 53 -11.44 6.87 -13.14
CA ARG A 53 -11.33 7.58 -14.43
C ARG A 53 -10.45 6.84 -15.43
N LEU A 54 -9.33 6.25 -14.98
CA LEU A 54 -8.47 5.44 -15.84
C LEU A 54 -9.23 4.24 -16.42
N ARG A 55 -9.99 3.51 -15.58
CA ARG A 55 -10.79 2.37 -16.03
C ARG A 55 -11.91 2.78 -16.98
N ALA A 56 -12.50 3.96 -16.76
CA ALA A 56 -13.56 4.48 -17.63
C ALA A 56 -13.10 4.78 -19.07
N LEU A 57 -11.79 4.91 -19.32
CA LEU A 57 -11.24 5.00 -20.68
C LEU A 57 -11.31 3.67 -21.45
N PHE A 58 -11.54 2.54 -20.76
CA PHE A 58 -11.53 1.19 -21.33
C PHE A 58 -12.77 0.41 -20.86
N PRO A 59 -13.98 0.78 -21.33
CA PRO A 59 -15.25 0.23 -20.81
C PRO A 59 -15.41 -1.28 -21.06
N ASP A 60 -14.76 -1.82 -22.10
CA ASP A 60 -14.85 -3.24 -22.47
C ASP A 60 -13.85 -4.13 -21.71
N ALA A 61 -13.05 -3.56 -20.80
CA ALA A 61 -12.05 -4.28 -20.03
C ALA A 61 -12.18 -4.00 -18.53
N THR A 62 -11.90 -5.01 -17.70
CA THR A 62 -11.87 -4.82 -16.23
C THR A 62 -10.77 -3.82 -15.81
N PHE A 63 -9.65 -3.83 -16.54
CA PHE A 63 -8.49 -2.94 -16.36
C PHE A 63 -7.75 -2.75 -17.69
N PRO A 64 -7.08 -1.59 -17.91
CA PRO A 64 -6.30 -1.36 -19.13
C PRO A 64 -5.21 -2.41 -19.37
N ALA A 65 -5.07 -2.87 -20.61
CA ALA A 65 -3.93 -3.69 -21.03
C ALA A 65 -2.63 -2.87 -21.02
N ALA A 66 -1.49 -3.52 -20.86
CA ALA A 66 -0.19 -2.85 -20.82
C ALA A 66 0.09 -2.03 -22.09
N GLN A 67 -0.10 -2.62 -23.27
CA GLN A 67 0.08 -1.91 -24.54
C GLN A 67 -0.83 -0.67 -24.64
N ALA A 68 -2.09 -0.78 -24.21
CA ALA A 68 -3.01 0.34 -24.21
C ALA A 68 -2.55 1.51 -23.32
N LEU A 69 -1.91 1.24 -22.18
CA LEU A 69 -1.33 2.29 -21.33
C LEU A 69 -0.09 2.95 -21.93
N ILE A 70 0.67 2.22 -22.75
CA ILE A 70 1.82 2.77 -23.50
C ILE A 70 1.32 3.73 -24.58
N ASP A 71 0.30 3.31 -25.31
CA ASP A 71 -0.27 4.02 -26.46
C ASP A 71 -1.06 5.28 -26.05
N LEU A 72 -1.55 5.35 -24.80
CA LEU A 72 -2.17 6.55 -24.27
C LEU A 72 -1.19 7.73 -24.26
N ASP A 73 -1.64 8.87 -24.78
CA ASP A 73 -0.90 10.11 -24.61
C ASP A 73 -0.89 10.54 -23.12
N GLU A 74 0.13 11.32 -22.74
CA GLU A 74 0.26 11.78 -21.36
C GLU A 74 -0.91 12.67 -20.93
N GLN A 75 -1.47 13.47 -21.85
CA GLN A 75 -2.55 14.41 -21.54
C GLN A 75 -3.82 13.68 -21.09
N THR A 76 -4.10 12.52 -21.66
CA THR A 76 -5.21 11.65 -21.31
C THR A 76 -5.03 11.06 -19.91
N LEU A 77 -3.83 10.59 -19.56
CA LEU A 77 -3.51 10.18 -18.18
C LEU A 77 -3.63 11.35 -17.20
N ARG A 78 -3.18 12.54 -17.57
CA ARG A 78 -3.33 13.74 -16.74
C ARG A 78 -4.80 14.14 -16.55
N SER A 79 -5.66 13.94 -17.54
CA SER A 79 -7.11 14.15 -17.43
C SER A 79 -7.76 13.20 -16.39
N CYS A 80 -7.15 12.02 -16.16
CA CYS A 80 -7.51 11.10 -15.08
C CYS A 80 -6.96 11.53 -13.70
N GLY A 81 -6.24 12.65 -13.62
CA GLY A 81 -5.70 13.21 -12.37
C GLY A 81 -4.29 12.76 -12.03
N PHE A 82 -3.63 11.98 -12.88
CA PHE A 82 -2.24 11.60 -12.65
C PHE A 82 -1.31 12.81 -12.86
N SER A 83 -0.33 12.97 -11.95
CA SER A 83 0.77 13.92 -12.16
C SER A 83 1.70 13.43 -13.28
N ALA A 84 2.55 14.30 -13.81
CA ALA A 84 3.57 13.89 -14.79
C ALA A 84 4.49 12.76 -14.27
N SER A 85 4.84 12.79 -12.97
CA SER A 85 5.61 11.71 -12.34
C SER A 85 4.86 10.38 -12.32
N LYS A 86 3.55 10.40 -11.98
CA LYS A 86 2.69 9.21 -12.01
C LYS A 86 2.48 8.69 -13.43
N CYS A 87 2.34 9.58 -14.42
CA CYS A 87 2.23 9.20 -15.83
C CYS A 87 3.49 8.44 -16.29
N ARG A 88 4.68 8.97 -15.96
CA ARG A 88 5.95 8.27 -16.26
C ARG A 88 6.03 6.90 -15.58
N ALA A 89 5.63 6.80 -14.32
CA ALA A 89 5.61 5.52 -13.62
C ALA A 89 4.67 4.50 -14.27
N ILE A 90 3.45 4.92 -14.62
CA ILE A 90 2.46 4.08 -15.30
C ILE A 90 3.01 3.56 -16.63
N LYS A 91 3.60 4.43 -17.45
CA LYS A 91 4.20 4.03 -18.73
C LYS A 91 5.39 3.09 -18.56
N ALA A 92 6.25 3.34 -17.57
CA ALA A 92 7.39 2.46 -17.29
C ALA A 92 6.94 1.05 -16.82
N ILE A 93 5.93 0.98 -15.95
CA ILE A 93 5.34 -0.29 -15.49
C ILE A 93 4.70 -1.04 -16.67
N ALA A 94 4.00 -0.34 -17.56
CA ALA A 94 3.39 -0.91 -18.75
C ALA A 94 4.43 -1.45 -19.75
N ALA A 95 5.47 -0.69 -20.03
CA ALA A 95 6.59 -1.13 -20.87
C ALA A 95 7.25 -2.40 -20.30
N ALA A 96 7.57 -2.41 -19.00
CA ALA A 96 8.15 -3.58 -18.35
C ALA A 96 7.26 -4.83 -18.43
N ARG A 97 5.93 -4.67 -18.46
CA ARG A 97 5.00 -5.78 -18.67
C ARG A 97 5.00 -6.30 -20.10
N VAL A 98 5.06 -5.40 -21.10
CA VAL A 98 5.17 -5.80 -22.52
C VAL A 98 6.50 -6.49 -22.79
N ASP A 99 7.58 -6.03 -22.19
CA ASP A 99 8.93 -6.60 -22.34
C ASP A 99 9.13 -7.93 -21.58
N GLY A 100 8.09 -8.45 -20.92
CA GLY A 100 8.16 -9.70 -20.14
C GLY A 100 8.97 -9.60 -18.85
N LEU A 101 9.33 -8.38 -18.42
CA LEU A 101 10.09 -8.11 -17.20
C LEU A 101 9.23 -8.04 -15.94
N PHE A 102 7.91 -8.02 -16.08
CA PHE A 102 6.95 -7.98 -14.98
C PHE A 102 6.38 -9.38 -14.69
N PRO A 103 6.48 -9.91 -13.46
CA PRO A 103 5.99 -11.25 -13.15
C PRO A 103 4.47 -11.34 -13.23
N ASP A 104 3.95 -12.47 -13.70
CA ASP A 104 2.53 -12.79 -13.52
C ASP A 104 2.23 -13.18 -12.06
N VAL A 105 0.96 -13.51 -11.77
CA VAL A 105 0.52 -13.87 -10.42
C VAL A 105 1.29 -15.08 -9.88
N SER A 106 1.48 -16.13 -10.69
CA SER A 106 2.14 -17.36 -10.25
C SER A 106 3.62 -17.12 -9.95
N ALA A 107 4.31 -16.43 -10.86
CA ALA A 107 5.71 -16.07 -10.68
C ALA A 107 5.90 -15.15 -9.47
N ALA A 108 5.01 -14.17 -9.26
CA ALA A 108 5.09 -13.28 -8.11
C ALA A 108 4.88 -14.02 -6.78
N LEU A 109 3.94 -14.97 -6.71
CA LEU A 109 3.72 -15.77 -5.50
C LEU A 109 4.87 -16.75 -5.19
N ALA A 110 5.65 -17.15 -6.20
CA ALA A 110 6.85 -17.97 -6.03
C ALA A 110 8.09 -17.16 -5.58
N MET A 111 8.04 -15.83 -5.66
CA MET A 111 9.11 -14.94 -5.22
C MET A 111 8.93 -14.54 -3.75
N SER A 112 10.04 -14.23 -3.08
CA SER A 112 9.96 -13.56 -1.78
C SER A 112 9.48 -12.11 -1.95
N ASN A 113 8.86 -11.57 -0.90
CA ASN A 113 8.45 -10.16 -0.87
C ASN A 113 9.62 -9.22 -1.15
N GLU A 114 10.81 -9.53 -0.61
CA GLU A 114 12.00 -8.71 -0.83
C GLU A 114 12.51 -8.79 -2.28
N ALA A 115 12.50 -9.97 -2.90
CA ALA A 115 12.87 -10.11 -4.32
C ALA A 115 11.92 -9.34 -5.24
N LEU A 116 10.62 -9.30 -4.92
CA LEU A 116 9.65 -8.46 -5.64
C LEU A 116 9.95 -6.97 -5.46
N VAL A 117 10.31 -6.54 -4.25
CA VAL A 117 10.73 -5.15 -4.00
C VAL A 117 11.97 -4.81 -4.80
N GLU A 118 13.06 -5.55 -4.65
CA GLU A 118 14.34 -5.28 -5.34
C GLU A 118 14.19 -5.19 -6.86
N ARG A 119 13.36 -6.08 -7.44
CA ARG A 119 13.07 -6.10 -8.88
C ARG A 119 12.26 -4.88 -9.33
N LEU A 120 11.17 -4.56 -8.62
CA LEU A 120 10.20 -3.56 -9.08
C LEU A 120 10.61 -2.12 -8.76
N ILE A 121 11.46 -1.88 -7.76
CA ILE A 121 11.98 -0.53 -7.46
C ILE A 121 12.93 0.01 -8.53
N GLN A 122 13.37 -0.82 -9.47
CA GLN A 122 14.16 -0.38 -10.63
C GLN A 122 13.31 0.44 -11.62
N LEU A 123 11.98 0.35 -11.53
CA LEU A 123 11.07 1.09 -12.40
C LEU A 123 10.96 2.55 -11.96
N PRO A 124 11.14 3.52 -12.88
CA PRO A 124 11.00 4.95 -12.57
C PRO A 124 9.68 5.27 -11.85
N GLY A 125 9.78 5.96 -10.71
CA GLY A 125 8.61 6.35 -9.91
C GLY A 125 7.98 5.24 -9.06
N VAL A 126 8.57 4.03 -9.05
CA VAL A 126 8.20 2.93 -8.15
C VAL A 126 9.19 2.88 -7.00
N GLY A 127 8.71 3.22 -5.80
CA GLY A 127 9.47 3.04 -4.56
C GLY A 127 9.01 1.81 -3.77
N ARG A 128 9.78 1.42 -2.73
CA ARG A 128 9.44 0.30 -1.83
C ARG A 128 7.99 0.35 -1.35
N TRP A 129 7.53 1.51 -0.88
CA TRP A 129 6.15 1.70 -0.44
C TRP A 129 5.12 1.29 -1.51
N THR A 130 5.37 1.59 -2.78
CA THR A 130 4.44 1.26 -3.88
C THR A 130 4.37 -0.25 -4.08
N VAL A 131 5.51 -0.93 -3.99
CA VAL A 131 5.57 -2.40 -4.07
C VAL A 131 4.91 -3.02 -2.83
N GLU A 132 5.14 -2.49 -1.63
CA GLU A 132 4.49 -2.96 -0.40
C GLU A 132 2.96 -2.85 -0.48
N MET A 133 2.44 -1.77 -1.06
CA MET A 133 1.00 -1.65 -1.31
C MET A 133 0.49 -2.69 -2.32
N MET A 134 1.27 -3.00 -3.35
CA MET A 134 0.98 -4.08 -4.29
C MET A 134 1.01 -5.46 -3.60
N LEU A 135 1.96 -5.70 -2.68
CA LEU A 135 2.03 -6.94 -1.89
C LEU A 135 0.79 -7.09 -0.99
N ILE A 136 0.43 -6.03 -0.27
CA ILE A 136 -0.70 -6.03 0.67
C ILE A 136 -2.05 -6.16 -0.06
N TYR A 137 -2.34 -5.26 -0.99
CA TYR A 137 -3.68 -5.16 -1.61
C TYR A 137 -3.80 -5.89 -2.95
N GLY A 138 -2.69 -6.30 -3.56
CA GLY A 138 -2.67 -7.08 -4.78
C GLY A 138 -2.45 -8.57 -4.51
N LEU A 139 -1.37 -8.93 -3.82
CA LEU A 139 -1.00 -10.33 -3.58
C LEU A 139 -1.54 -10.90 -2.26
N GLY A 140 -2.21 -10.10 -1.43
CA GLY A 140 -2.78 -10.54 -0.15
C GLY A 140 -1.73 -10.92 0.90
N GLN A 141 -0.52 -10.36 0.83
CA GLN A 141 0.56 -10.66 1.75
C GLN A 141 0.25 -10.15 3.16
N MET A 142 0.24 -11.06 4.14
CA MET A 142 -0.17 -10.77 5.53
C MET A 142 0.98 -10.29 6.42
N ASP A 143 2.22 -10.39 5.94
CA ASP A 143 3.42 -10.10 6.70
C ASP A 143 4.29 -8.99 6.09
N VAL A 144 3.67 -7.86 5.76
CA VAL A 144 4.35 -6.68 5.19
C VAL A 144 4.21 -5.50 6.14
N MET A 145 5.34 -4.88 6.50
CA MET A 145 5.37 -3.64 7.28
C MET A 145 5.75 -2.46 6.36
N PRO A 146 4.80 -1.61 5.96
CA PRO A 146 5.11 -0.45 5.13
C PRO A 146 5.73 0.65 5.98
N ALA A 147 6.98 0.47 6.39
CA ALA A 147 7.67 1.28 7.40
C ALA A 147 7.94 2.74 6.95
N SER A 148 7.78 3.04 5.66
CA SER A 148 7.86 4.41 5.13
C SER A 148 6.49 5.08 4.97
N ASP A 149 5.40 4.35 5.25
CA ASP A 149 4.05 4.88 5.17
C ASP A 149 3.79 5.90 6.27
N TYR A 150 3.38 7.11 5.88
CA TYR A 150 3.11 8.18 6.82
C TYR A 150 2.02 7.80 7.83
N GLY A 151 0.93 7.18 7.37
CA GLY A 151 -0.20 6.80 8.22
C GLY A 151 0.16 5.72 9.23
N VAL A 152 1.02 4.77 8.86
CA VAL A 152 1.54 3.75 9.79
C VAL A 152 2.42 4.39 10.86
N CYS A 153 3.41 5.21 10.46
CA CYS A 153 4.31 5.86 11.43
C CYS A 153 3.55 6.83 12.34
N GLU A 154 2.63 7.61 11.80
CA GLU A 154 1.78 8.54 12.55
C GLU A 154 0.81 7.78 13.47
N GLY A 155 0.24 6.67 13.01
CA GLY A 155 -0.59 5.79 13.84
C GLY A 155 0.19 5.25 15.04
N TYR A 156 1.44 4.83 14.83
CA TYR A 156 2.30 4.36 15.92
C TYR A 156 2.64 5.49 16.90
N ARG A 157 2.96 6.68 16.38
CA ARG A 157 3.20 7.88 17.20
C ARG A 157 2.01 8.16 18.13
N ARG A 158 0.79 8.14 17.59
CA ARG A 158 -0.45 8.38 18.35
C ARG A 158 -0.73 7.28 19.36
N LEU A 159 -0.57 6.01 18.96
CA LEU A 159 -0.81 4.86 19.82
C LEU A 159 0.06 4.90 21.08
N TYR A 160 1.33 5.30 20.93
CA TYR A 160 2.30 5.35 22.02
C TYR A 160 2.52 6.76 22.60
N ALA A 161 1.71 7.75 22.20
CA ALA A 161 1.83 9.15 22.64
C ALA A 161 3.26 9.72 22.50
N LEU A 162 3.94 9.39 21.40
CA LEU A 162 5.31 9.86 21.14
C LEU A 162 5.28 11.32 20.65
N GLU A 163 6.29 12.10 21.04
CA GLU A 163 6.47 13.47 20.54
C GLU A 163 6.70 13.48 19.03
N LEU A 164 7.55 12.58 18.53
CA LEU A 164 7.88 12.44 17.12
C LEU A 164 7.54 11.03 16.61
N LYS A 165 7.06 10.95 15.37
CA LYS A 165 6.81 9.65 14.73
C LYS A 165 8.15 8.95 14.43
N PRO A 166 8.21 7.62 14.53
CA PRO A 166 9.44 6.89 14.20
C PRO A 166 9.86 7.12 12.75
N GLY A 167 11.16 7.14 12.53
CA GLY A 167 11.73 7.12 11.18
C GLY A 167 11.56 5.73 10.53
N HIS A 168 11.70 5.64 9.21
CA HIS A 168 11.47 4.37 8.48
C HIS A 168 12.31 3.19 9.01
N ARG A 169 13.59 3.39 9.36
CA ARG A 169 14.45 2.34 9.92
C ARG A 169 13.99 1.87 11.29
N GLU A 170 13.55 2.82 12.11
CA GLU A 170 13.03 2.53 13.44
C GLU A 170 11.68 1.80 13.35
N MET A 171 10.79 2.27 12.48
CA MET A 171 9.49 1.63 12.25
C MET A 171 9.65 0.22 11.69
N ALA A 172 10.66 -0.04 10.84
CA ALA A 172 10.98 -1.37 10.36
C ALA A 172 11.39 -2.32 11.51
N ARG A 173 12.27 -1.86 12.42
CA ARG A 173 12.69 -2.63 13.61
C ARG A 173 11.53 -2.86 14.58
N ILE A 174 10.72 -1.83 14.84
CA ILE A 174 9.50 -1.96 15.63
C ILE A 174 8.59 -3.02 15.02
N GLY A 175 8.46 -3.00 13.69
CA GLY A 175 7.63 -3.89 12.91
C GLY A 175 7.91 -5.38 13.10
N GLU A 176 9.14 -5.76 13.44
CA GLU A 176 9.54 -7.17 13.66
C GLU A 176 8.66 -7.86 14.72
N ARG A 177 8.25 -7.12 15.76
CA ARG A 177 7.40 -7.67 16.84
C ARG A 177 5.97 -8.02 16.40
N PHE A 178 5.55 -7.55 15.23
CA PHE A 178 4.20 -7.77 14.70
C PHE A 178 4.12 -8.99 13.77
N GLY A 179 5.26 -9.61 13.45
CA GLY A 179 5.29 -10.83 12.64
C GLY A 179 4.55 -12.00 13.32
N PRO A 180 3.94 -12.92 12.55
CA PRO A 180 3.83 -12.93 11.08
C PRO A 180 2.63 -12.14 10.52
N TYR A 181 2.05 -11.18 11.27
CA TYR A 181 0.85 -10.43 10.85
C TYR A 181 1.12 -8.92 10.74
N ARG A 182 2.28 -8.53 10.20
CA ARG A 182 2.67 -7.12 10.03
C ARG A 182 1.67 -6.30 9.21
N THR A 183 0.99 -6.91 8.23
CA THR A 183 -0.06 -6.23 7.44
C THR A 183 -1.28 -5.89 8.31
N ILE A 184 -1.65 -6.78 9.23
CA ILE A 184 -2.76 -6.52 10.16
C ILE A 184 -2.37 -5.42 11.16
N ALA A 185 -1.13 -5.42 11.65
CA ALA A 185 -0.65 -4.34 12.50
C ALA A 185 -0.71 -2.98 11.78
N ALA A 186 -0.22 -2.90 10.53
CA ALA A 186 -0.35 -1.71 9.70
C ALA A 186 -1.82 -1.27 9.53
N TRP A 187 -2.73 -2.23 9.31
CA TRP A 187 -4.16 -1.95 9.17
C TRP A 187 -4.79 -1.30 10.40
N TYR A 188 -4.40 -1.73 11.61
CA TYR A 188 -4.82 -1.10 12.86
C TYR A 188 -4.15 0.26 13.07
N LEU A 189 -2.86 0.41 12.73
CA LEU A 189 -2.14 1.68 12.84
C LEU A 189 -2.77 2.78 11.97
N TRP A 190 -3.22 2.46 10.76
CA TRP A 190 -3.99 3.39 9.91
C TRP A 190 -5.31 3.87 10.53
N ARG A 191 -5.81 3.20 11.57
CA ARG A 191 -7.09 3.47 12.22
C ARG A 191 -6.95 4.11 13.59
N VAL A 192 -5.74 4.43 14.03
CA VAL A 192 -5.52 5.11 15.31
C VAL A 192 -6.11 6.53 15.23
N PRO A 193 -7.14 6.86 16.04
CA PRO A 193 -7.73 8.20 16.08
C PRO A 193 -6.71 9.27 16.45
N ALA A 194 -6.94 10.52 16.04
CA ALA A 194 -6.05 11.63 16.36
C ALA A 194 -5.85 11.83 17.88
N ASN A 195 -6.90 11.61 18.68
CA ASN A 195 -6.91 11.83 20.13
C ASN A 195 -6.86 10.50 20.92
N PHE A 196 -6.20 9.47 20.39
CA PHE A 196 -6.22 8.15 21.01
C PHE A 196 -5.57 8.12 22.41
N SER A 197 -4.56 8.95 22.66
CA SER A 197 -3.92 9.09 23.98
C SER A 197 -4.89 9.49 25.09
N ASP A 198 -5.90 10.28 24.77
CA ASP A 198 -6.87 10.82 25.75
C ASP A 198 -7.90 9.75 26.15
N ILE A 199 -8.16 8.80 25.24
CA ILE A 199 -9.00 7.62 25.48
C ILE A 199 -8.33 6.66 26.49
N ASP A 200 -7.00 6.64 26.54
CA ASP A 200 -6.22 5.81 27.48
C ASP A 200 -6.19 6.45 28.88
N LEU A 201 -5.93 7.75 28.98
CA LEU A 201 -5.88 8.49 30.27
C LEU A 201 -7.22 8.58 31.00
N SER A 202 -8.35 8.48 30.29
CA SER A 202 -9.70 8.53 30.89
C SER A 202 -10.19 7.18 31.45
N ARG A 203 -9.40 6.11 31.31
CA ARG A 203 -9.71 4.75 31.79
C ARG A 203 -8.77 4.27 32.90
N ILE A 204 -7.96 5.18 33.45
CA ILE A 204 -7.12 5.02 34.65
C ILE A 204 -7.85 5.71 35.82
#